data_AF-V4M5F5-F1
#
_entry.id   AF-V4M5F5-F1
#
_cell.length_a   1.000
_cell.length_b   1.000
_cell.length_c   1.000
_cell.angle_alpha   90.00
_cell.angle_beta   90.00
_cell.angle_gamma   90.00
#
_symmetry.space_group_name_H-M   'P 1'
#
loop_
_entity.id
_entity.type
_entity.pdbx_description
1 polymer ?
#
loop_
_entity_poly.entity_id
_entity_poly.type
_entity_poly.pdbx_seq_one_letter_code
_entity_poly.pdbx_strand_id
1 'polypeptide(L)'
;FFKPHNTDKSVLFFQTILEITVSVSFKHFYLNENHTDPAYSTFKIHKVIAPSDWEYDLNENLNFPEILKDLSCFNVSFNYWDYCQAWYNSFLIQSPKRKHTWLIFFYTTFYLSKSPYWFIPWWNYFGYVTEIFKLNIQKSFQIFKTNFIPSF
;
A
#
# COMPACT_ATOMS: atom_id res chain seq x y z
N PHE A 1 9.87 -10.03 -12.42
CA PHE A 1 10.63 -10.31 -11.19
C PHE A 1 10.91 -8.97 -10.55
N PHE A 2 10.46 -8.71 -9.33
CA PHE A 2 10.85 -7.48 -8.65
C PHE A 2 12.30 -7.63 -8.24
N LYS A 3 13.17 -6.85 -8.88
CA LYS A 3 14.56 -6.69 -8.46
C LYS A 3 14.64 -5.31 -7.83
N PRO A 4 14.68 -5.21 -6.49
CA PRO A 4 14.78 -3.91 -5.87
C PRO A 4 16.08 -3.24 -6.32
N HIS A 5 16.05 -1.91 -6.48
CA HIS A 5 17.26 -1.16 -6.79
C HIS A 5 18.30 -1.25 -5.66
N ASN A 6 17.83 -1.42 -4.42
CA ASN A 6 18.63 -1.74 -3.25
C ASN A 6 18.17 -3.08 -2.68
N THR A 7 19.05 -4.08 -2.66
CA THR A 7 18.75 -5.44 -2.19
C THR A 7 18.38 -5.51 -0.71
N ASP A 8 18.75 -4.50 0.08
CA ASP A 8 18.45 -4.42 1.52
C ASP A 8 17.00 -3.97 1.76
N LYS A 9 16.35 -3.35 0.76
CA LYS A 9 14.97 -2.86 0.81
C LYS A 9 14.00 -3.90 0.25
N SER A 10 13.69 -4.88 1.08
CA SER A 10 12.75 -5.97 0.77
C SER A 10 11.28 -5.51 0.77
N VAL A 11 10.36 -6.38 0.33
CA VAL A 11 8.91 -6.14 0.48
C VAL A 11 8.54 -5.98 1.96
N LEU A 12 9.15 -6.78 2.84
CA LEU A 12 8.96 -6.67 4.29
C LEU A 12 9.36 -5.27 4.79
N PHE A 13 10.51 -4.73 4.37
CA PHE A 13 10.94 -3.38 4.71
C PHE A 13 9.86 -2.33 4.39
N PHE A 14 9.30 -2.38 3.18
CA PHE A 14 8.26 -1.43 2.76
C PHE A 14 6.94 -1.61 3.50
N GLN A 15 6.51 -2.85 3.72
CA GLN A 15 5.30 -3.12 4.51
C GLN A 15 5.46 -2.63 5.94
N THR A 16 6.61 -2.89 6.57
CA THR A 16 6.93 -2.42 7.93
C THR A 16 6.85 -0.89 8.03
N ILE A 17 7.40 -0.13 7.07
CA ILE A 17 7.30 1.34 7.06
C ILE A 17 5.85 1.80 7.11
N LEU A 18 4.97 1.20 6.29
CA LEU A 18 3.56 1.58 6.24
C LEU A 18 2.80 1.20 7.52
N GLU A 19 3.20 0.13 8.19
CA GLU A 19 2.61 -0.29 9.48
C GLU A 19 3.06 0.59 10.64
N ILE A 20 4.37 0.87 10.79
CA ILE A 20 4.88 1.69 11.90
C ILE A 20 4.42 3.14 11.82
N THR A 21 4.22 3.65 10.60
CA THR A 21 3.65 5.00 10.39
C THR A 21 2.13 5.02 10.58
N VAL A 22 1.52 3.86 10.85
CA VAL A 22 0.07 3.67 10.99
C VAL A 22 -0.67 4.13 9.74
N SER A 23 -0.02 4.05 8.58
CA SER A 23 -0.61 4.43 7.30
C SER A 23 -1.48 3.30 6.76
N VAL A 24 -1.03 2.06 6.92
CA VAL A 24 -1.69 0.87 6.39
C VAL A 24 -1.67 -0.25 7.42
N SER A 25 -2.71 -1.09 7.41
CA SER A 25 -2.65 -2.42 8.02
C SER A 25 -2.74 -3.50 6.96
N PHE A 26 -1.82 -4.46 7.03
CA PHE A 26 -1.82 -5.63 6.15
C PHE A 26 -2.52 -6.80 6.85
N LYS A 27 -3.13 -7.67 6.05
CA LYS A 27 -3.54 -9.00 6.53
C LYS A 27 -3.38 -10.00 5.41
N HIS A 28 -2.71 -11.09 5.71
CA HIS A 28 -2.40 -12.17 4.78
C HIS A 28 -3.33 -13.36 5.06
N PHE A 29 -3.96 -13.90 4.02
CA PHE A 29 -4.91 -15.01 4.13
C PHE A 29 -4.34 -16.23 3.41
N TYR A 30 -4.34 -17.36 4.11
CA TYR A 30 -3.79 -18.63 3.63
C TYR A 30 -4.92 -19.61 3.37
N LEU A 31 -4.74 -20.53 2.42
CA LEU A 31 -5.79 -21.53 2.08
C LEU A 31 -6.00 -22.54 3.22
N ASN A 32 -4.93 -22.86 3.94
CA ASN A 32 -4.89 -23.76 5.10
C ASN A 32 -3.59 -23.55 5.87
N GLU A 33 -3.47 -24.16 7.05
CA GLU A 33 -2.33 -24.04 7.97
C GLU A 33 -1.00 -24.52 7.37
N ASN A 34 -1.05 -25.39 6.36
CA ASN A 34 0.12 -25.97 5.71
C ASN A 34 0.63 -25.14 4.52
N HIS A 35 -0.09 -24.09 4.13
CA HIS A 35 0.28 -23.26 2.98
C HIS A 35 1.22 -22.14 3.43
N THR A 36 2.45 -22.13 2.94
CA THR A 36 3.46 -21.14 3.34
C THR A 36 3.27 -19.77 2.68
N ASP A 37 2.61 -19.73 1.51
CA ASP A 37 2.38 -18.49 0.76
C ASP A 37 0.96 -17.95 0.96
N PRO A 38 0.76 -16.63 1.07
CA PRO A 38 -0.60 -16.10 1.17
C PRO A 38 -1.36 -16.24 -0.16
N ALA A 39 -2.61 -16.68 -0.08
CA ALA A 39 -3.52 -16.83 -1.21
C ALA A 39 -4.02 -15.48 -1.72
N TYR A 40 -4.35 -14.59 -0.79
CA TYR A 40 -4.68 -13.19 -1.03
C TYR A 40 -4.33 -12.36 0.21
N SER A 41 -4.28 -11.05 0.04
CA SER A 41 -3.99 -10.12 1.12
C SER A 41 -4.94 -8.94 1.10
N THR A 42 -5.13 -8.31 2.24
CA THR A 42 -5.84 -7.04 2.35
C THR A 42 -4.85 -5.92 2.68
N PHE A 43 -5.11 -4.74 2.11
CA PHE A 43 -4.33 -3.52 2.29
C PHE A 43 -5.29 -2.44 2.76
N LYS A 44 -5.36 -2.22 4.07
CA LYS A 44 -6.31 -1.27 4.66
C LYS A 44 -5.62 0.06 4.93
N ILE A 45 -5.98 1.09 4.17
CA ILE A 45 -5.42 2.44 4.21
C ILE A 45 -6.13 3.24 5.32
N HIS A 46 -5.37 3.73 6.28
CA HIS A 46 -5.86 4.59 7.36
C HIS A 46 -5.54 6.05 7.11
N LYS A 47 -4.33 6.35 6.65
CA LYS A 47 -3.87 7.70 6.30
C LYS A 47 -2.74 7.63 5.27
N VAL A 48 -2.53 8.75 4.60
CA VAL A 48 -1.36 8.99 3.75
C VAL A 48 -0.70 10.26 4.28
N ILE A 49 0.57 10.18 4.64
CA ILE A 49 1.29 11.30 5.26
C ILE A 49 1.82 12.21 4.15
N ALA A 50 1.45 13.49 4.19
CA ALA A 50 1.99 14.49 3.28
C ALA A 50 3.40 14.90 3.71
N PRO A 51 4.23 15.45 2.79
CA PRO A 51 5.59 15.90 3.16
C PRO A 51 5.57 16.93 4.29
N SER A 52 4.56 17.81 4.32
CA SER A 52 4.38 18.82 5.37
C SER A 52 4.02 18.23 6.74
N ASP A 53 3.49 17.01 6.77
CA ASP A 53 3.04 16.32 7.97
C ASP A 53 4.04 15.24 8.41
N TRP A 54 5.18 15.15 7.72
CA TRP A 54 6.29 14.30 8.13
C TRP A 54 7.03 14.97 9.29
N GLU A 55 7.06 14.33 10.45
CA GLU A 55 7.55 14.92 11.71
C GLU A 55 9.08 15.20 11.73
N TYR A 56 9.81 14.70 10.72
CA TYR A 56 11.26 14.76 10.60
C TYR A 56 11.68 15.49 9.32
N ASP A 57 12.99 15.73 9.13
CA ASP A 57 13.46 16.15 7.81
C ASP A 57 13.20 15.03 6.79
N LEU A 58 12.78 15.39 5.57
CA LEU A 58 12.40 14.42 4.53
C LEU A 58 13.56 13.48 4.14
N ASN A 59 14.82 13.93 4.32
CA ASN A 59 16.02 13.18 3.99
C ASN A 59 16.67 12.53 5.22
N GLU A 60 16.16 12.80 6.42
CA GLU A 60 16.67 12.19 7.65
C GLU A 60 16.40 10.69 7.66
N ASN A 61 17.45 9.91 7.96
CA ASN A 61 17.37 8.47 8.06
C ASN A 61 16.89 8.08 9.46
N LEU A 62 15.71 7.46 9.51
CA LEU A 62 15.08 6.93 10.71
C LEU A 62 15.39 5.45 10.87
N ASN A 63 15.49 5.00 12.11
CA ASN A 63 15.65 3.59 12.45
C ASN A 63 14.31 2.96 12.81
N PHE A 64 14.18 1.65 12.58
CA PHE A 64 13.01 0.93 13.04
C PHE A 64 12.95 0.88 14.57
N PRO A 65 11.75 0.89 15.18
CA PRO A 65 11.60 0.74 16.63
C PRO A 65 12.16 -0.61 17.12
N GLU A 66 12.76 -0.62 18.32
CA GLU A 66 13.40 -1.80 18.93
C GLU A 66 12.49 -3.04 19.07
N ILE A 67 11.17 -2.83 19.16
CA ILE A 67 10.20 -3.93 19.19
C ILE A 67 10.24 -4.81 17.92
N LEU A 68 10.83 -4.28 16.84
CA LEU A 68 10.95 -4.95 15.54
C LEU A 68 12.35 -5.53 15.28
N LYS A 69 13.21 -5.64 16.31
CA LYS A 69 14.59 -6.12 16.18
C LYS A 69 14.75 -7.50 15.52
N ASP A 70 13.73 -8.34 15.61
CA ASP A 70 13.74 -9.69 15.05
C ASP A 70 13.42 -9.70 13.54
N LEU A 71 12.99 -8.56 12.96
CA LEU A 71 12.76 -8.43 11.53
C LEU A 71 14.10 -8.31 10.78
N SER A 72 14.21 -8.99 9.64
CA SER A 72 15.41 -8.95 8.81
C SER A 72 15.74 -7.54 8.27
N CYS A 73 14.76 -6.64 8.20
CA CYS A 73 14.95 -5.26 7.77
C CYS A 73 15.30 -4.28 8.91
N PHE A 74 15.42 -4.74 10.16
CA PHE A 74 15.55 -3.86 11.32
C PHE A 74 16.73 -2.87 11.23
N ASN A 75 17.88 -3.33 10.74
CA ASN A 75 19.09 -2.50 10.61
C ASN A 75 19.09 -1.59 9.37
N VAL A 76 18.01 -1.58 8.58
CA VAL A 76 17.91 -0.76 7.37
C VAL A 76 17.17 0.52 7.73
N SER A 77 17.84 1.67 7.66
CA SER A 77 17.19 2.95 7.88
C SER A 77 16.26 3.33 6.71
N PHE A 78 15.29 4.17 6.99
CA PHE A 78 14.33 4.68 6.00
C PHE A 78 14.09 6.17 6.17
N ASN A 79 13.61 6.83 5.12
CA ASN A 79 13.19 8.23 5.17
C ASN A 79 11.84 8.44 4.48
N TYR A 80 11.42 9.69 4.29
CA TYR A 80 10.13 10.00 3.66
C TYR A 80 10.02 9.48 2.21
N TRP A 81 11.14 9.47 1.48
CA TRP A 81 11.15 8.94 0.11
C TRP A 81 10.94 7.43 0.08
N ASP A 82 11.49 6.71 1.06
CA ASP A 82 11.21 5.29 1.25
C ASP A 82 9.76 5.03 1.64
N TYR A 83 9.15 5.91 2.45
CA TYR A 83 7.71 5.88 2.71
C TYR A 83 6.89 6.00 1.42
N CYS A 84 7.23 6.96 0.54
CA CYS A 84 6.55 7.10 -0.75
C CYS A 84 6.73 5.86 -1.63
N GLN A 85 7.95 5.30 -1.68
CA GLN A 85 8.24 4.06 -2.40
C GLN A 85 7.51 2.85 -1.82
N ALA A 86 7.25 2.84 -0.50
CA ALA A 86 6.56 1.73 0.15
C ALA A 86 5.16 1.49 -0.42
N TRP A 87 4.46 2.55 -0.82
CA TRP A 87 3.15 2.46 -1.46
C TRP A 87 3.18 1.66 -2.76
N TYR A 88 4.28 1.69 -3.53
CA TYR A 88 4.40 0.92 -4.77
C TYR A 88 4.94 -0.48 -4.53
N ASN A 89 5.92 -0.62 -3.64
CA ASN A 89 6.70 -1.84 -3.50
C ASN A 89 6.10 -2.87 -2.54
N SER A 90 5.18 -2.46 -1.65
CA SER A 90 4.55 -3.36 -0.67
C SER A 90 3.70 -4.48 -1.28
N PHE A 91 3.28 -4.32 -2.54
CA PHE A 91 2.44 -5.30 -3.24
C PHE A 91 3.22 -6.42 -3.93
N LEU A 92 4.54 -6.28 -4.03
CA LEU A 92 5.39 -7.09 -4.90
C LEU A 92 5.77 -8.44 -4.30
N ILE A 93 4.83 -9.08 -3.61
CA ILE A 93 4.96 -10.44 -3.07
C ILE A 93 5.27 -11.41 -4.22
N GLN A 94 6.36 -12.14 -4.09
CA GLN A 94 6.79 -13.12 -5.07
C GLN A 94 6.30 -14.52 -4.71
N SER A 95 5.01 -14.79 -4.89
CA SER A 95 4.50 -16.16 -4.76
C SER A 95 5.10 -17.06 -5.86
N PRO A 96 5.25 -18.38 -5.63
CA PRO A 96 5.77 -19.31 -6.64
C PRO A 96 4.99 -19.27 -7.97
N LYS A 97 3.69 -18.97 -7.89
CA LYS A 97 2.79 -18.85 -9.05
C LYS A 97 2.82 -17.46 -9.70
N ARG A 98 3.64 -16.53 -9.18
CA ARG A 98 3.78 -15.13 -9.62
C ARG A 98 2.44 -14.39 -9.75
N LYS A 99 1.47 -14.78 -8.92
CA LYS A 99 0.14 -14.20 -8.87
C LYS A 99 -0.19 -13.96 -7.41
N HIS A 100 -0.64 -12.75 -7.12
CA HIS A 100 -1.10 -12.37 -5.80
C HIS A 100 -2.27 -11.40 -5.94
N THR A 101 -3.33 -11.62 -5.16
CA THR A 101 -4.50 -10.74 -5.17
C THR A 101 -4.47 -9.85 -3.94
N TRP A 102 -4.65 -8.55 -4.16
CA TRP A 102 -4.74 -7.54 -3.11
C TRP A 102 -6.14 -6.94 -3.08
N LEU A 103 -6.73 -6.92 -1.90
CA LEU A 103 -8.00 -6.23 -1.64
C LEU A 103 -7.69 -4.93 -0.90
N ILE A 104 -7.89 -3.80 -1.56
CA ILE A 104 -7.59 -2.47 -1.02
C ILE A 104 -8.84 -1.89 -0.38
N PHE A 105 -8.72 -1.42 0.86
CA PHE A 105 -9.80 -0.79 1.61
C PHE A 105 -9.35 0.55 2.16
N PHE A 106 -10.28 1.49 2.30
CA PHE A 106 -10.06 2.71 3.06
C PHE A 106 -10.75 2.62 4.42
N TYR A 107 -10.11 3.15 5.45
CA TYR A 107 -10.73 3.38 6.74
C TYR A 107 -11.83 4.44 6.61
N THR A 108 -12.88 4.35 7.41
CA THR A 108 -14.10 5.19 7.27
C THR A 108 -13.82 6.68 7.46
N THR A 109 -12.75 7.03 8.16
CA THR A 109 -12.32 8.41 8.41
C THR A 109 -11.21 8.88 7.46
N PHE A 110 -10.94 8.15 6.37
CA PHE A 110 -9.94 8.55 5.38
C PHE A 110 -10.46 9.72 4.54
N TYR A 111 -9.73 10.83 4.53
CA TYR A 111 -10.07 12.03 3.76
C TYR A 111 -9.11 12.20 2.58
N LEU A 112 -9.60 11.97 1.37
CA LEU A 112 -8.80 12.10 0.15
C LEU A 112 -8.26 13.53 -0.05
N SER A 113 -9.01 14.55 0.38
CA SER A 113 -8.60 15.96 0.30
C SER A 113 -7.35 16.31 1.11
N LYS A 114 -6.99 15.48 2.10
CA LYS A 114 -5.75 15.61 2.88
C LYS A 114 -4.61 14.76 2.35
N SER A 115 -4.82 14.01 1.26
CA SER A 115 -3.78 13.16 0.69
C SER A 115 -2.80 14.00 -0.14
N PRO A 116 -1.49 13.68 -0.10
CA PRO A 116 -0.51 14.37 -0.92
C PRO A 116 -0.74 14.15 -2.41
N TYR A 117 -0.33 15.13 -3.24
CA TYR A 117 -0.55 15.08 -4.69
C TYR A 117 -0.01 13.82 -5.37
N TRP A 118 1.10 13.26 -4.90
CA TRP A 118 1.68 12.02 -5.44
C TRP A 118 0.79 10.78 -5.21
N PHE A 119 -0.14 10.83 -4.25
CA PHE A 119 -1.04 9.71 -3.95
C PHE A 119 -2.13 9.54 -5.02
N ILE A 120 -2.54 10.63 -5.67
CA ILE A 120 -3.54 10.60 -6.75
C ILE A 120 -3.09 9.71 -7.93
N PRO A 121 -1.89 9.88 -8.53
CA PRO A 121 -1.43 8.98 -9.59
C PRO A 121 -1.23 7.54 -9.10
N TRP A 122 -0.84 7.33 -7.83
CA TRP A 122 -0.81 5.98 -7.24
C TRP A 122 -2.20 5.33 -7.23
N TRP A 123 -3.23 6.06 -6.77
CA TRP A 123 -4.60 5.55 -6.74
C TRP A 123 -5.16 5.29 -8.14
N ASN A 124 -4.83 6.15 -9.10
CA ASN A 124 -5.21 5.92 -10.50
C ASN A 124 -4.53 4.67 -11.09
N TYR A 125 -3.31 4.35 -10.66
CA TYR A 125 -2.58 3.18 -11.13
C TYR A 125 -3.10 1.87 -10.51
N PHE A 126 -3.32 1.83 -9.19
CA PHE A 126 -3.69 0.60 -8.47
C PHE A 126 -5.18 0.45 -8.17
N GLY A 127 -5.89 1.56 -7.94
CA GLY A 127 -7.29 1.57 -7.50
C GLY A 127 -8.30 1.43 -8.63
N TYR A 128 -7.92 1.74 -9.87
CA TYR A 128 -8.83 1.68 -11.02
C TYR A 128 -8.70 0.35 -11.77
N VAL A 129 -9.49 -0.65 -11.35
CA VAL A 129 -9.71 -1.85 -12.18
C VAL A 129 -11.20 -2.08 -12.33
N THR A 130 -11.83 -1.39 -13.28
CA THR A 130 -13.25 -1.62 -13.58
C THR A 130 -13.52 -2.98 -14.21
N GLU A 131 -12.47 -3.65 -14.70
CA GLU A 131 -12.53 -4.94 -15.40
C GLU A 131 -12.81 -6.11 -14.47
N ILE A 132 -12.49 -5.99 -13.18
CA ILE A 132 -12.81 -7.01 -12.17
C ILE A 132 -14.24 -6.86 -11.62
N PHE A 133 -14.94 -5.79 -12.00
CA PHE A 133 -16.32 -5.60 -11.56
C PHE A 133 -17.22 -6.66 -12.22
N LYS A 134 -18.13 -7.22 -11.43
CA LYS A 134 -19.24 -8.00 -11.99
C LYS A 134 -20.01 -7.11 -12.97
N LEU A 135 -20.57 -7.70 -14.03
CA LEU A 135 -21.22 -6.96 -15.11
C LEU A 135 -22.29 -5.96 -14.62
N ASN A 136 -23.02 -6.30 -13.55
CA ASN A 136 -24.03 -5.42 -12.94
C ASN A 136 -23.40 -4.20 -12.25
N ILE A 137 -22.27 -4.37 -11.55
CA ILE A 137 -21.51 -3.28 -10.94
C ILE A 137 -20.91 -2.40 -12.04
N GLN A 138 -20.39 -3.00 -13.11
CA GLN A 138 -19.82 -2.27 -14.24
C GLN A 138 -20.87 -1.38 -14.93
N LYS A 139 -22.08 -1.91 -15.19
CA LYS A 139 -23.21 -1.13 -15.71
C LYS A 139 -23.58 0.04 -14.79
N SER A 140 -23.68 -0.22 -13.48
CA SER A 140 -24.02 0.82 -12.49
C SER A 140 -22.94 1.90 -12.42
N PHE A 141 -21.66 1.52 -12.47
CA PHE A 141 -20.53 2.44 -12.50
C PHE A 141 -20.52 3.30 -13.76
N GLN A 142 -20.83 2.73 -14.93
CA GLN A 142 -20.95 3.50 -16.18
C GLN A 142 -22.09 4.52 -16.11
N ILE A 143 -23.26 4.15 -15.57
CA ILE A 143 -24.38 5.07 -15.35
C ILE A 143 -23.97 6.20 -14.41
N PHE A 144 -23.30 5.89 -13.30
CA PHE A 144 -22.79 6.92 -12.40
C PHE A 144 -21.84 7.87 -13.14
N LYS A 145 -20.87 7.35 -13.88
CA LYS A 145 -19.85 8.15 -14.56
C LYS A 145 -20.43 9.09 -15.63
N THR A 146 -21.48 8.67 -16.36
CA THR A 146 -22.14 9.52 -17.36
C THR A 146 -23.05 10.58 -16.76
N ASN A 147 -23.60 10.35 -15.56
CA ASN A 147 -24.55 11.26 -14.93
C ASN A 147 -23.96 12.08 -13.78
N PHE A 148 -22.75 11.75 -13.32
CA PHE A 148 -22.06 12.49 -12.28
C PHE A 148 -21.48 13.78 -12.86
N ILE A 149 -22.07 14.90 -12.47
CA ILE A 149 -21.53 16.23 -12.71
C ILE A 149 -20.90 16.70 -11.41
N PRO A 150 -19.57 16.92 -11.35
CA PRO A 150 -18.94 17.48 -10.17
C PRO A 150 -19.53 18.87 -9.91
N SER A 151 -20.08 19.10 -8.72
CA SER A 151 -20.41 20.44 -8.26
C SER A 151 -19.11 21.20 -8.01
N PHE A 152 -18.89 22.26 -8.80
CA PHE A 152 -17.82 23.24 -8.61
C PHE A 152 -18.16 24.22 -7.50
#